data_AF-A0A7V3DGA7-F1
#
_entry.id   AF-A0A7V3DGA7-F1
#
_cell.length_a   1.000
_cell.length_b   1.000
_cell.length_c   1.000
_cell.angle_alpha   90.00
_cell.angle_beta   90.00
_cell.angle_gamma   90.00
#
_symmetry.space_group_name_H-M   'P 1'
#
loop_
_entity.id
_entity.type
_entity.pdbx_description
1 polymer ?
#
loop_
_entity_poly.entity_id
_entity_poly.type
_entity_poly.pdbx_seq_one_letter_code
_entity_poly.pdbx_strand_id
1 'polypeptide(L)'
;MAKKTMLQKVLDSVALFVTEHKGQWSHAEWEDFLGKAADLGIELTDENKRGLGNLLEASKIFFCEGECGTPAKKRAPARSKTAAK
;
A
#
# COMPACT_ATOMS: atom_id res chain seq x y z
N MET A 1 -10.47 2.44 -27.83
CA MET A 1 -9.86 2.73 -26.51
C MET A 1 -8.36 2.52 -26.63
N ALA A 2 -7.54 3.42 -26.06
CA ALA A 2 -6.08 3.24 -26.08
C ALA A 2 -5.68 1.99 -25.27
N LYS A 3 -4.67 1.26 -25.74
CA LYS A 3 -4.13 0.09 -25.04
C LYS A 3 -3.50 0.57 -23.73
N LYS A 4 -3.92 -0.01 -22.59
CA LYS A 4 -3.31 0.31 -21.30
C LYS A 4 -1.82 -0.01 -21.31
N THR A 5 -1.00 0.94 -20.84
CA THR A 5 0.44 0.75 -20.66
C THR A 5 0.70 -0.27 -19.55
N MET A 6 1.93 -0.79 -19.47
CA MET A 6 2.31 -1.68 -18.36
C MET A 6 2.09 -1.00 -16.99
N LEU A 7 2.52 0.26 -16.87
CA LEU A 7 2.33 1.06 -15.67
C LEU A 7 0.86 1.11 -15.24
N GLN A 8 -0.06 1.37 -16.18
CA GLN A 8 -1.48 1.43 -15.88
C GLN A 8 -2.02 0.08 -15.38
N LYS A 9 -1.62 -1.03 -16.00
CA LYS A 9 -2.04 -2.37 -15.55
C LYS A 9 -1.55 -2.70 -14.14
N VAL A 10 -0.31 -2.32 -13.81
CA VAL A 10 0.25 -2.52 -12.46
C VAL A 10 -0.52 -1.68 -11.44
N LEU A 11 -0.74 -0.40 -11.74
CA LEU A 11 -1.50 0.49 -10.85
C LEU A 11 -2.93 0.00 -10.64
N ASP A 12 -3.60 -0.49 -11.68
CA ASP A 12 -4.93 -1.09 -11.58
C ASP A 12 -4.91 -2.33 -10.66
N SER A 13 -3.91 -3.19 -10.81
CA SER A 13 -3.77 -4.41 -10.00
C SER A 13 -3.49 -4.09 -8.53
N VAL A 14 -2.64 -3.09 -8.28
CA VAL A 14 -2.36 -2.57 -6.93
C VAL A 14 -3.62 -2.00 -6.30
N ALA A 15 -4.35 -1.13 -7.01
CA ALA A 15 -5.57 -0.52 -6.48
C ALA A 15 -6.61 -1.59 -6.13
N LEU A 16 -6.80 -2.58 -7.00
CA LEU A 16 -7.70 -3.71 -6.77
C LEU A 16 -7.27 -4.54 -5.57
N PHE A 17 -5.99 -4.91 -5.47
CA PHE A 17 -5.47 -5.66 -4.32
C PHE A 17 -5.66 -4.90 -3.00
N VAL A 18 -5.29 -3.63 -2.94
CA VAL A 18 -5.41 -2.83 -1.71
C VAL A 18 -6.88 -2.68 -1.29
N THR A 19 -7.80 -2.50 -2.23
CA THR A 19 -9.23 -2.36 -1.93
C THR A 19 -9.88 -3.68 -1.50
N GLU A 20 -9.60 -4.80 -2.19
CA GLU A 20 -10.11 -6.14 -1.84
C GLU A 20 -9.66 -6.57 -0.45
N HIS A 21 -8.37 -6.34 -0.14
CA HIS A 21 -7.76 -6.70 1.13
C HIS A 21 -7.90 -5.60 2.20
N LYS A 22 -8.61 -4.50 1.91
CA LYS A 22 -8.82 -3.36 2.82
C LYS A 22 -7.53 -2.82 3.45
N GLY A 23 -6.47 -2.78 2.66
CA GLY A 23 -5.14 -2.34 3.10
C GLY A 23 -4.43 -3.30 4.08
N GLN A 24 -4.89 -4.54 4.24
CA GLN A 24 -4.30 -5.56 5.12
C GLN A 24 -4.17 -6.90 4.41
N TRP A 25 -2.96 -7.44 4.31
CA TRP A 25 -2.73 -8.73 3.67
C TRP A 25 -1.69 -9.55 4.44
N SER A 26 -1.81 -10.86 4.29
CA SER A 26 -0.88 -11.88 4.76
C SER A 26 0.26 -12.09 3.75
N HIS A 27 1.27 -12.86 4.18
CA HIS A 27 2.35 -13.26 3.28
C HIS A 27 1.84 -14.09 2.09
N ALA A 28 0.83 -14.95 2.28
CA ALA A 28 0.26 -15.75 1.20
C ALA A 28 -0.41 -14.87 0.13
N GLU A 29 -1.22 -13.90 0.55
CA GLU A 29 -1.88 -12.96 -0.37
C GLU A 29 -0.87 -12.08 -1.11
N TRP A 30 0.25 -11.75 -0.46
CA TRP A 30 1.38 -11.07 -1.10
C TRP A 30 2.04 -11.93 -2.20
N GLU A 31 2.34 -13.21 -1.92
CA GLU A 31 2.92 -14.12 -2.92
C GLU A 31 1.96 -14.35 -4.10
N ASP A 32 0.65 -14.45 -3.84
CA ASP A 32 -0.37 -14.54 -4.89
C ASP A 32 -0.41 -13.28 -5.76
N PHE A 33 -0.26 -12.10 -5.15
CA PHE A 33 -0.14 -10.84 -5.89
C PHE A 33 1.11 -10.81 -6.77
N LEU A 34 2.24 -11.31 -6.28
CA LEU A 34 3.46 -11.44 -7.09
C LEU A 34 3.27 -12.38 -8.27
N GLY A 35 2.55 -13.50 -8.09
CA GLY A 35 2.18 -14.39 -9.19
C GLY A 35 1.41 -13.65 -10.29
N LYS A 36 0.37 -12.89 -9.91
CA LYS A 36 -0.40 -12.06 -10.84
C LYS A 36 0.48 -10.99 -11.53
N ALA A 37 1.43 -10.40 -10.81
CA ALA A 37 2.37 -9.44 -11.38
C ALA A 37 3.33 -10.09 -12.40
N ALA A 38 3.78 -11.32 -12.15
CA ALA A 38 4.58 -12.10 -13.09
C ALA A 38 3.79 -12.44 -14.37
N ASP A 39 2.50 -12.81 -14.23
CA ASP A 39 1.62 -13.07 -15.38
C ASP A 39 1.39 -11.82 -16.25
N LEU A 40 1.51 -10.62 -15.65
CA LEU A 40 1.50 -9.36 -16.39
C LEU A 40 2.81 -9.08 -17.15
N GLY A 41 3.86 -9.88 -16.94
CA GLY A 41 5.17 -9.77 -17.57
C GLY A 41 6.21 -9.00 -16.74
N ILE A 42 5.97 -8.82 -15.44
CA ILE A 42 6.97 -8.22 -14.53
C ILE A 42 7.94 -9.30 -14.09
N GLU A 43 9.23 -9.06 -14.27
CA GLU A 43 10.27 -9.92 -13.72
C GLU A 43 10.32 -9.79 -12.19
N LEU A 44 10.19 -10.90 -11.47
CA LEU A 44 10.17 -10.92 -10.01
C LEU A 44 11.57 -10.88 -9.39
N THR A 45 12.38 -9.90 -9.77
CA THR A 45 13.65 -9.59 -9.10
C THR A 45 13.38 -9.05 -7.69
N ASP A 46 14.36 -9.14 -6.79
CA ASP A 46 14.22 -8.60 -5.43
C ASP A 46 13.92 -7.10 -5.43
N GLU A 47 14.47 -6.36 -6.39
CA GLU A 47 14.20 -4.93 -6.56
C GLU A 47 12.75 -4.67 -6.99
N ASN A 48 12.24 -5.43 -7.97
CA ASN A 48 10.88 -5.27 -8.45
C ASN A 48 9.86 -5.69 -7.37
N LYS A 49 10.12 -6.78 -6.64
CA LYS A 49 9.31 -7.18 -5.48
C LYS A 49 9.28 -6.08 -4.42
N ARG A 50 10.42 -5.49 -4.07
CA ARG A 50 10.50 -4.36 -3.14
C ARG A 50 9.72 -3.14 -3.65
N GLY A 51 9.84 -2.84 -4.95
CA GLY A 51 9.11 -1.74 -5.60
C GLY A 51 7.60 -1.93 -5.53
N LEU A 52 7.11 -3.13 -5.84
CA LEU A 52 5.70 -3.49 -5.74
C LEU A 52 5.19 -3.41 -4.31
N GLY A 53 5.94 -3.93 -3.32
CA GLY A 53 5.59 -3.84 -1.91
C GLY A 53 5.49 -2.38 -1.44
N ASN A 54 6.45 -1.53 -1.81
CA ASN A 54 6.42 -0.10 -1.50
C ASN A 54 5.19 0.59 -2.13
N LEU A 55 4.83 0.20 -3.35
CA LEU A 55 3.67 0.75 -4.05
C LEU A 55 2.37 0.36 -3.34
N LEU A 56 2.23 -0.91 -2.93
CA LEU A 56 1.09 -1.36 -2.13
C LEU A 56 0.96 -0.60 -0.80
N GLU A 57 2.07 -0.44 -0.06
CA GLU A 57 2.09 0.30 1.21
C GLU A 57 1.76 1.79 1.03
N ALA A 58 2.30 2.43 -0.01
CA ALA A 58 1.95 3.80 -0.35
C ALA A 58 0.47 3.94 -0.71
N SER A 59 -0.07 2.98 -1.46
CA SER A 59 -1.49 2.94 -1.84
C SER A 59 -2.45 2.80 -0.65
N LYS A 60 -2.01 2.19 0.47
CA LYS A 60 -2.82 2.17 1.70
C LYS A 60 -3.17 3.57 2.20
N ILE A 61 -2.29 4.56 2.03
CA ILE A 61 -2.54 5.94 2.48
C ILE A 61 -3.79 6.49 1.80
N PHE A 62 -3.89 6.30 0.49
CA PHE A 62 -5.01 6.78 -0.31
C PHE A 62 -6.30 5.98 -0.09
N PHE A 63 -6.18 4.66 0.19
CA PHE A 63 -7.33 3.86 0.62
C PHE A 63 -7.86 4.31 1.98
N CYS A 64 -6.98 4.53 2.95
CA CYS A 64 -7.34 4.92 4.31
C CYS A 64 -7.92 6.34 4.39
N GLU A 65 -7.44 7.29 3.57
CA GLU A 65 -7.97 8.65 3.52
C GLU A 65 -9.46 8.70 3.09
N GLY A 66 -9.94 7.67 2.38
CA GLY A 66 -11.33 7.53 1.94
C GLY A 66 -12.20 6.61 2.81
N GLU A 67 -11.68 5.51 3.36
CA GLU A 67 -12.52 4.43 3.93
C GLU A 67 -12.05 3.87 5.29
N CYS A 68 -10.79 4.10 5.70
CA CYS A 68 -10.30 3.60 6.98
C CYS A 68 -10.12 4.77 7.94
N GLY A 69 -11.08 4.95 8.86
CA GLY A 69 -10.93 5.85 10.00
C GLY A 69 -9.58 5.59 10.66
N THR A 70 -8.65 6.55 10.51
CA THR A 70 -7.28 6.39 10.99
C THR A 70 -7.31 6.04 12.49
N PRO A 71 -6.53 5.05 12.98
CA PRO A 71 -6.17 5.05 14.38
C PRO A 71 -5.31 6.30 14.56
N ALA A 72 -5.93 7.34 15.09
CA ALA A 72 -5.32 8.63 15.36
C ALA A 72 -3.91 8.40 15.89
N LYS A 73 -2.90 8.86 15.14
CA LYS A 73 -1.51 8.92 15.60
C LYS A 73 -1.57 9.64 16.94
N LYS A 74 -1.53 8.89 18.06
CA LYS A 74 -1.61 9.46 19.40
C LYS A 74 -0.43 10.42 19.51
N ARG A 75 -0.68 11.71 19.30
CA ARG A 75 0.28 12.76 19.59
C ARG A 75 0.59 12.59 21.06
N ALA A 76 1.84 12.26 21.37
CA ALA A 76 2.31 12.21 22.74
C ALA A 76 1.91 13.53 23.42
N PRO A 77 1.30 13.49 24.62
CA PRO A 77 0.91 14.71 25.30
C PRO A 77 2.15 15.56 25.54
N ALA A 78 2.12 16.78 25.02
CA ALA A 78 3.15 17.79 25.28
C ALA A 78 3.29 17.94 26.80
N ARG A 79 4.48 17.66 27.34
CA ARG A 79 4.80 17.91 28.74
C ARG A 79 4.69 19.41 29.00
N SER A 80 3.55 19.86 29.49
CA SER A 80 3.44 21.13 30.20
C SER A 80 3.97 20.91 31.62
N LYS A 81 5.17 21.42 31.91
CA LYS A 81 5.58 21.72 33.29
C LYS A 81 5.80 23.21 33.44
N THR A 82 4.72 23.80 33.94
CA THR A 82 4.57 25.08 34.63
C THR A 82 5.78 25.43 35.51
N ALA A 83 6.15 26.71 35.45
CA ALA A 83 7.10 27.37 36.34
C ALA A 83 6.68 27.25 37.81
N ALA A 84 7.66 27.02 38.69
CA ALA A 84 7.48 27.14 40.14
C ALA A 84 8.55 28.11 40.68
N LYS A 85 8.02 29.29 41.01
CA LYS A 85 8.34 30.24 42.08
C LYS A 85 9.59 30.03 42.93
#